data_AF-A0A166JQ97-F1
#
_entry.id   AF-A0A166JQ97-F1
#
_cell.length_a   1.000
_cell.length_b   1.000
_cell.length_c   1.000
_cell.angle_alpha   90.00
_cell.angle_beta   90.00
_cell.angle_gamma   90.00
#
_symmetry.space_group_name_H-M   'P 1'
#
loop_
_entity.id
_entity.type
_entity.pdbx_description
1 polymer ?
#
loop_
_entity_poly.entity_id
_entity_poly.type
_entity_poly.pdbx_seq_one_letter_code
_entity_poly.pdbx_strand_id
1 'polypeptide(L)'
;MATQWESLLQNLGEWQGSFTRFSPQGALLEDIKSVVSLSGLNNNQTIRQIVSRQGQEDLVLEYSSVAKSTLFFANGAFSQGSIQLAPFTEFGAELGLIHENRRLRLVQIFNKTGELDKITLIREYLAGTEAVERPSLQIDDLLGEWLGEAVTIYPDWSSPDHYSTKLNLQLDNHGRLIQSLTFNERTITSTGTINGSIINFDQNPQKQVQVLLLPDGASVTSPLQVQLRQPLFLEVGWLIQPHLRQRMIRSYNDKGEWVSLTLVTEEKV
;
A
#
# COMPACT_ATOMS: atom_id res chain seq x y z
N MET A 1 -14.03 19.29 -3.73
CA MET A 1 -13.08 18.22 -3.33
C MET A 1 -12.02 18.85 -2.46
N ALA A 2 -11.55 18.15 -1.44
CA ALA A 2 -10.40 18.60 -0.65
C ALA A 2 -9.15 18.70 -1.55
N THR A 3 -8.34 19.71 -1.33
CA THR A 3 -7.04 19.84 -1.98
C THR A 3 -6.07 18.75 -1.49
N GLN A 4 -4.96 18.54 -2.20
CA GLN A 4 -3.90 17.63 -1.76
C GLN A 4 -3.32 18.04 -0.40
N TRP A 5 -3.24 19.35 -0.13
CA TRP A 5 -2.78 19.87 1.16
C TRP A 5 -3.77 19.57 2.29
N GLU A 6 -5.06 19.84 2.08
CA GLU A 6 -6.11 19.52 3.07
C GLU A 6 -6.23 18.01 3.35
N SER A 7 -5.97 17.19 2.33
CA SER A 7 -5.93 15.73 2.46
C SER A 7 -4.72 15.27 3.28
N LEU A 8 -3.55 15.88 3.07
CA LEU A 8 -2.37 15.67 3.91
C LEU A 8 -2.61 16.09 5.37
N LEU A 9 -3.35 17.18 5.62
CA LEU A 9 -3.68 17.63 6.97
C LEU A 9 -4.54 16.62 7.76
N GLN A 10 -5.18 15.65 7.11
CA GLN A 10 -5.85 14.53 7.81
C GLN A 10 -4.87 13.63 8.58
N ASN A 11 -3.56 13.72 8.28
CA ASN A 11 -2.52 12.95 8.96
C ASN A 11 -1.90 13.69 10.17
N LEU A 12 -2.35 14.91 10.50
CA LEU A 12 -1.87 15.61 11.69
C LEU A 12 -2.10 14.79 12.96
N GLY A 13 -1.15 14.87 13.88
CA GLY A 13 -1.17 14.11 15.13
C GLY A 13 0.14 13.39 15.40
N GLU A 14 0.21 12.77 16.58
CA GLU A 14 1.31 11.92 16.99
C GLU A 14 0.94 10.45 16.75
N TRP A 15 1.69 9.79 15.88
CA TRP A 15 1.47 8.40 15.49
C TRP A 15 2.54 7.51 16.10
N GLN A 16 2.15 6.66 17.03
CA GLN A 16 3.03 5.73 17.73
C GLN A 16 2.95 4.35 17.11
N GLY A 17 4.07 3.64 17.02
CA GLY A 17 4.09 2.36 16.32
C GLY A 17 5.47 1.76 16.16
N SER A 18 5.69 1.08 15.03
CA SER A 18 7.00 0.58 14.65
C SER A 18 7.21 0.47 13.15
N PHE A 19 8.47 0.55 12.74
CA PHE A 19 8.94 0.24 11.39
C PHE A 19 9.46 -1.18 11.41
N THR A 20 8.73 -2.09 10.76
CA THR A 20 9.01 -3.52 10.76
C THR A 20 9.49 -3.94 9.38
N ARG A 21 10.74 -4.39 9.26
CA ARG A 21 11.30 -4.82 7.97
C ARG A 21 11.14 -6.30 7.78
N PHE A 22 10.75 -6.67 6.56
CA PHE A 22 10.64 -8.03 6.10
C PHE A 22 11.53 -8.26 4.88
N SER A 23 12.03 -9.49 4.76
CA SER A 23 12.62 -9.96 3.51
C SER A 23 11.54 -10.04 2.41
N PRO A 24 11.93 -10.15 1.13
CA PRO A 24 11.00 -10.41 0.03
C PRO A 24 10.20 -11.71 0.18
N GLN A 25 10.65 -12.63 1.04
CA GLN A 25 9.95 -13.89 1.37
C GLN A 25 9.10 -13.79 2.65
N GLY A 26 8.95 -12.59 3.23
CA GLY A 26 8.12 -12.37 4.42
C GLY A 26 8.78 -12.75 5.74
N ALA A 27 10.11 -13.00 5.78
CA ALA A 27 10.82 -13.23 7.02
C ALA A 27 11.03 -11.90 7.77
N LEU A 28 10.69 -11.85 9.06
CA LEU A 28 10.94 -10.68 9.90
C LEU A 28 12.45 -10.47 10.09
N LEU A 29 12.94 -9.27 9.76
CA LEU A 29 14.35 -8.90 9.88
C LEU A 29 14.61 -7.99 11.08
N GLU A 30 13.77 -6.99 11.28
CA GLU A 30 13.87 -6.04 12.38
C GLU A 30 12.51 -5.39 12.69
N ASP A 31 12.34 -4.95 13.93
CA ASP A 31 11.20 -4.13 14.38
C ASP A 31 11.73 -2.96 15.21
N ILE A 32 11.58 -1.73 14.71
CA ILE A 32 12.10 -0.52 15.34
C ILE A 32 10.93 0.32 15.82
N LYS A 33 10.80 0.50 17.14
CA LYS A 33 9.74 1.36 17.71
C LYS A 33 9.91 2.80 17.24
N SER A 34 8.78 3.46 16.97
CA SER A 34 8.78 4.79 16.39
C SER A 34 7.64 5.67 16.90
N VAL A 35 7.89 6.98 16.84
CA VAL A 35 6.88 8.02 16.95
C VAL A 35 7.01 8.95 15.74
N VAL A 36 5.92 9.16 15.02
CA VAL A 36 5.84 10.07 13.87
C VAL A 36 4.84 11.16 14.18
N SER A 37 5.34 12.36 14.45
CA SER A 37 4.49 13.52 14.77
C SER A 37 4.39 14.44 13.58
N LEU A 38 3.16 14.78 13.17
CA LEU A 38 2.88 15.80 12.17
C LEU A 38 2.11 16.94 12.85
N SER A 39 2.71 18.13 12.91
CA SER A 39 2.13 19.31 13.54
C SER A 39 1.96 20.42 12.52
N GLY A 40 0.77 21.02 12.49
CA GLY A 40 0.49 22.20 11.70
C GLY A 40 1.08 23.45 12.34
N LEU A 41 1.76 24.26 11.53
CA LEU A 41 2.29 25.57 11.89
C LEU A 41 1.64 26.64 11.01
N ASN A 42 1.69 27.90 11.44
CA ASN A 42 1.24 29.05 10.64
C ASN A 42 -0.19 28.86 10.10
N ASN A 43 -1.15 28.52 10.96
CA ASN A 43 -2.52 28.18 10.57
C ASN A 43 -2.59 27.04 9.53
N ASN A 44 -1.82 25.98 9.77
CA ASN A 44 -1.72 24.79 8.91
C ASN A 44 -1.22 25.08 7.48
N GLN A 45 -0.50 26.19 7.26
CA GLN A 45 0.16 26.45 5.97
C GLN A 45 1.52 25.75 5.85
N THR A 46 2.07 25.29 6.97
CA THR A 46 3.30 24.52 7.05
C THR A 46 3.06 23.32 7.94
N ILE A 47 3.65 22.17 7.60
CA ILE A 47 3.70 21.01 8.48
C ILE A 47 5.15 20.81 8.92
N ARG A 48 5.34 20.62 10.22
CA ARG A 48 6.55 20.05 10.79
C ARG A 48 6.31 18.57 11.06
N GLN A 49 7.11 17.72 10.45
CA GLN A 49 7.13 16.29 10.66
C GLN A 49 8.38 15.90 11.45
N ILE A 50 8.22 15.12 12.50
CA ILE A 50 9.30 14.53 13.29
C ILE A 50 9.14 13.02 13.25
N VAL A 51 10.17 12.31 12.80
CA VAL A 51 10.22 10.84 12.79
C VAL A 51 11.30 10.40 13.76
N SER A 52 10.86 9.97 14.94
CA SER A 52 11.71 9.40 15.99
C SER A 52 11.69 7.88 15.90
N ARG A 53 12.87 7.26 15.78
CA ARG A 53 13.04 5.81 15.71
C ARG A 53 14.03 5.35 16.76
N GLN A 54 13.70 4.29 17.49
CA GLN A 54 14.52 3.78 18.58
C GLN A 54 15.96 3.51 18.11
N GLY A 55 16.94 4.12 18.77
CA GLY A 55 18.36 3.95 18.47
C GLY A 55 18.85 4.71 17.23
N GLN A 56 18.06 5.67 16.72
CA GLN A 56 18.43 6.53 15.58
C GLN A 56 18.20 8.00 15.94
N GLU A 57 18.89 8.89 15.25
CA GLU A 57 18.63 10.33 15.35
C GLU A 57 17.26 10.67 14.74
N ASP A 58 16.60 11.68 15.33
CA ASP A 58 15.33 12.18 14.84
C ASP A 58 15.49 12.80 13.45
N LEU A 59 14.59 12.44 12.54
CA LEU A 59 14.45 13.12 11.26
C LEU A 59 13.40 14.21 11.40
N VAL A 60 13.80 15.48 11.20
CA VAL A 60 12.90 16.63 11.22
C VAL A 60 12.76 17.19 9.80
N LEU A 61 11.52 17.31 9.34
CA LEU A 61 11.17 17.85 8.02
C LEU A 61 10.15 18.99 8.20
N GLU A 62 10.29 20.04 7.40
CA GLU A 62 9.30 21.10 7.28
C GLU A 62 8.97 21.32 5.81
N TYR A 63 7.68 21.41 5.50
CA TYR A 63 7.21 21.64 4.15
C TYR A 63 5.90 22.44 4.17
N SER A 64 5.71 23.22 3.11
CA SER A 64 4.52 24.06 2.87
C SER A 64 3.83 23.72 1.54
N SER A 65 4.19 22.56 0.96
CA SER A 65 3.60 22.03 -0.27
C SER A 65 3.73 20.50 -0.32
N VAL A 66 2.92 19.86 -1.16
CA VAL A 66 2.98 18.42 -1.42
C VAL A 66 3.96 18.14 -2.56
N ALA A 67 4.87 17.18 -2.36
CA ALA A 67 5.80 16.78 -3.40
C ALA A 67 5.08 16.17 -4.62
N LYS A 68 5.58 16.41 -5.83
CA LYS A 68 5.00 15.84 -7.08
C LYS A 68 5.00 14.32 -7.12
N SER A 69 5.82 13.67 -6.30
CA SER A 69 5.90 12.22 -6.12
C SER A 69 4.80 11.63 -5.24
N THR A 70 3.94 12.49 -4.68
CA THR A 70 2.99 12.13 -3.62
C THR A 70 1.56 12.52 -4.01
N LEU A 71 0.61 11.61 -3.79
CA LEU A 71 -0.82 11.88 -3.90
C LEU A 71 -1.55 11.38 -2.65
N PHE A 72 -2.56 12.14 -2.24
CA PHE A 72 -3.46 11.88 -1.13
C PHE A 72 -4.90 11.71 -1.61
N PHE A 73 -5.60 10.75 -1.02
CA PHE A 73 -7.05 10.66 -1.02
C PHE A 73 -7.63 11.55 0.08
N ALA A 74 -8.91 11.92 -0.04
CA ALA A 74 -9.58 12.86 0.85
C ALA A 74 -9.55 12.46 2.35
N ASN A 75 -9.44 11.17 2.66
CA ASN A 75 -9.35 10.66 4.03
C ASN A 75 -7.92 10.72 4.61
N GLY A 76 -6.92 11.14 3.83
CA GLY A 76 -5.51 11.15 4.22
C GLY A 76 -4.72 9.91 3.82
N ALA A 77 -5.35 8.89 3.23
CA ALA A 77 -4.61 7.78 2.63
C ALA A 77 -3.74 8.31 1.49
N PHE A 78 -2.55 7.78 1.29
CA PHE A 78 -1.59 8.35 0.36
C PHE A 78 -0.63 7.36 -0.25
N SER A 79 0.05 7.78 -1.31
CA SER A 79 1.27 7.12 -1.77
C SER A 79 2.33 8.13 -2.12
N GLN A 80 3.57 7.85 -1.74
CA GLN A 80 4.76 8.58 -2.15
C GLN A 80 5.80 7.62 -2.74
N GLY A 81 6.50 8.00 -3.81
CA GLY A 81 7.53 7.13 -4.37
C GLY A 81 8.09 7.60 -5.71
N SER A 82 8.83 6.74 -6.38
CA SER A 82 9.42 7.03 -7.68
C SER A 82 8.35 7.47 -8.68
N ILE A 83 8.60 8.56 -9.41
CA ILE A 83 7.72 9.02 -10.51
C ILE A 83 8.05 8.34 -11.84
N GLN A 84 9.25 7.76 -11.94
CA GLN A 84 9.79 7.13 -13.14
C GLN A 84 10.58 5.89 -12.72
N LEU A 85 10.35 4.75 -13.37
CA LEU A 85 11.26 3.61 -13.36
C LEU A 85 12.39 3.89 -14.34
N ALA A 86 13.64 3.90 -13.86
CA ALA A 86 14.82 4.15 -14.67
C ALA A 86 15.85 3.02 -14.54
N PRO A 87 16.65 2.75 -15.60
CA PRO A 87 17.71 1.74 -15.55
C PRO A 87 18.70 2.00 -14.41
N PHE A 88 19.10 0.93 -13.72
CA PHE A 88 20.16 0.96 -12.68
C PHE A 88 19.89 1.91 -11.50
N THR A 89 18.62 2.25 -11.26
CA THR A 89 18.19 3.04 -10.11
C THR A 89 17.38 2.17 -9.16
N GLU A 90 17.42 2.48 -7.87
CA GLU A 90 16.47 1.91 -6.93
C GLU A 90 15.07 2.45 -7.25
N PHE A 91 14.09 1.58 -7.11
CA PHE A 91 12.71 1.88 -7.41
C PHE A 91 11.83 1.48 -6.23
N GLY A 92 10.82 2.28 -5.92
CA GLY A 92 9.94 1.93 -4.84
C GLY A 92 8.90 2.98 -4.55
N ALA A 93 7.97 2.60 -3.68
CA ALA A 93 6.98 3.50 -3.15
C ALA A 93 6.54 3.06 -1.77
N GLU A 94 6.06 4.03 -1.03
CA GLU A 94 5.24 3.86 0.15
C GLU A 94 3.77 4.02 -0.24
N LEU A 95 2.94 3.16 0.33
CA LEU A 95 1.49 3.23 0.26
C LEU A 95 0.95 3.25 1.69
N GLY A 96 0.25 4.30 2.07
CA GLY A 96 -0.29 4.53 3.41
C GLY A 96 -1.81 4.52 3.42
N LEU A 97 -2.38 3.50 4.08
CA LEU A 97 -3.80 3.42 4.39
C LEU A 97 -4.06 4.04 5.77
N ILE A 98 -5.23 4.65 5.94
CA ILE A 98 -5.67 5.27 7.19
C ILE A 98 -7.13 4.93 7.45
N HIS A 99 -7.41 4.51 8.68
CA HIS A 99 -8.75 4.22 9.15
C HIS A 99 -8.85 4.60 10.63
N GLU A 100 -9.73 5.55 10.93
CA GLU A 100 -9.95 6.05 12.28
C GLU A 100 -8.62 6.46 12.98
N ASN A 101 -8.28 5.81 14.09
CA ASN A 101 -7.10 6.08 14.89
C ASN A 101 -5.86 5.27 14.44
N ARG A 102 -5.89 4.64 13.26
CA ARG A 102 -4.87 3.72 12.79
C ARG A 102 -4.36 4.07 11.41
N ARG A 103 -3.05 3.86 11.20
CA ARG A 103 -2.43 3.87 9.88
C ARG A 103 -1.67 2.57 9.66
N LEU A 104 -1.77 2.10 8.43
CA LEU A 104 -0.98 0.98 7.94
C LEU A 104 -0.26 1.45 6.68
N ARG A 105 1.05 1.63 6.80
CA ARG A 105 1.89 2.09 5.70
C ARG A 105 2.83 0.98 5.29
N LEU A 106 3.05 0.82 4.00
CA LEU A 106 3.90 -0.23 3.47
C LEU A 106 4.83 0.34 2.41
N VAL A 107 6.13 0.13 2.61
CA VAL A 107 7.19 0.51 1.68
C VAL A 107 7.67 -0.73 0.95
N GLN A 108 7.69 -0.67 -0.39
CA GLN A 108 8.32 -1.67 -1.25
C GLN A 108 9.53 -1.03 -1.94
N ILE A 109 10.72 -1.62 -1.76
CA ILE A 109 11.95 -1.18 -2.43
C ILE A 109 12.49 -2.31 -3.30
N PHE A 110 12.80 -1.95 -4.54
CA PHE A 110 13.46 -2.77 -5.54
C PHE A 110 14.90 -2.26 -5.74
N ASN A 111 15.83 -3.20 -5.83
CA ASN A 111 17.24 -2.89 -6.06
C ASN A 111 17.50 -2.43 -7.50
N LYS A 112 18.76 -2.14 -7.83
CA LYS A 112 19.19 -1.67 -9.16
C LYS A 112 19.03 -2.70 -10.29
N THR A 113 18.85 -3.98 -9.95
CA THR A 113 18.53 -5.07 -10.89
C THR A 113 17.01 -5.29 -11.04
N GLY A 114 16.21 -4.49 -10.32
CA GLY A 114 14.76 -4.52 -10.36
C GLY A 114 14.13 -5.62 -9.51
N GLU A 115 14.91 -6.34 -8.70
CA GLU A 115 14.39 -7.38 -7.81
C GLU A 115 13.86 -6.74 -6.52
N LEU A 116 12.77 -7.30 -5.97
CA LEU A 116 12.27 -6.86 -4.68
C LEU A 116 13.34 -7.12 -3.62
N ASP A 117 13.76 -6.06 -2.93
CA ASP A 117 14.86 -6.09 -1.95
C ASP A 117 14.34 -6.00 -0.52
N LYS A 118 13.41 -5.07 -0.27
CA LYS A 118 12.99 -4.74 1.09
C LYS A 118 11.52 -4.37 1.14
N ILE A 119 10.85 -4.91 2.15
CA ILE A 119 9.50 -4.50 2.55
C ILE A 119 9.58 -3.90 3.95
N THR A 120 8.99 -2.73 4.16
CA THR A 120 8.82 -2.15 5.50
C THR A 120 7.35 -1.94 5.76
N LEU A 121 6.80 -2.68 6.71
CA LEU A 121 5.45 -2.47 7.22
C LEU A 121 5.53 -1.52 8.42
N ILE A 122 4.74 -0.45 8.40
CA ILE A 122 4.71 0.57 9.44
C ILE A 122 3.30 0.62 9.99
N ARG A 123 3.15 0.10 11.21
CA ARG A 123 1.87 -0.03 11.92
C ARG A 123 1.81 1.03 12.98
N GLU A 124 0.87 1.95 12.85
CA GLU A 124 0.77 3.11 13.72
C GLU A 124 -0.64 3.26 14.28
N TYR A 125 -0.71 3.82 15.49
CA TYR A 125 -1.92 4.25 16.14
C TYR A 125 -1.75 5.68 16.68
N LEU A 126 -2.84 6.43 16.76
CA LEU A 126 -2.82 7.79 17.25
C LEU A 126 -2.57 7.81 18.76
N ALA A 127 -1.67 8.68 19.24
CA ALA A 127 -1.36 8.81 20.66
C ALA A 127 -2.63 9.07 21.50
N GLY A 128 -2.74 8.38 22.64
CA GLY A 128 -3.90 8.47 23.52
C GLY A 128 -5.11 7.62 23.09
N THR A 129 -4.98 6.79 22.05
CA THR A 129 -6.02 5.85 21.59
C THR A 129 -5.61 4.38 21.76
N GLU A 130 -6.53 3.45 21.55
CA GLU A 130 -6.24 2.02 21.68
C GLU A 130 -5.36 1.49 20.54
N ALA A 131 -4.32 0.75 20.91
CA ALA A 131 -3.38 0.10 20.00
C ALA A 131 -3.84 -1.31 19.59
N VAL A 132 -5.08 -1.47 19.10
CA VAL A 132 -5.65 -2.80 18.79
C VAL A 132 -5.11 -3.36 17.47
N GLU A 133 -3.96 -4.00 17.51
CA GLU A 133 -3.40 -4.69 16.36
C GLU A 133 -4.29 -5.85 15.88
N ARG A 134 -4.36 -6.06 14.57
CA ARG A 134 -5.07 -7.18 13.96
C ARG A 134 -4.20 -8.44 13.91
N PRO A 135 -4.81 -9.63 13.87
CA PRO A 135 -4.08 -10.86 13.60
C PRO A 135 -3.31 -10.78 12.28
N SER A 136 -2.27 -11.61 12.16
CA SER A 136 -1.59 -11.81 10.87
C SER A 136 -2.57 -12.38 9.84
N LEU A 137 -2.59 -11.77 8.67
CA LEU A 137 -3.52 -12.12 7.60
C LEU A 137 -3.32 -13.59 7.17
N GLN A 138 -4.43 -14.32 7.06
CA GLN A 138 -4.46 -15.67 6.51
C GLN A 138 -5.26 -15.70 5.20
N ILE A 139 -5.04 -16.74 4.39
CA ILE A 139 -5.80 -16.94 3.15
C ILE A 139 -7.30 -17.04 3.45
N ASP A 140 -7.65 -17.80 4.49
CA ASP A 140 -9.04 -18.06 4.87
C ASP A 140 -9.82 -16.78 5.21
N ASP A 141 -9.13 -15.75 5.72
CA ASP A 141 -9.73 -14.45 6.00
C ASP A 141 -10.24 -13.78 4.71
N LEU A 142 -9.55 -14.01 3.59
CA LEU A 142 -9.81 -13.40 2.29
C LEU A 142 -10.78 -14.21 1.41
N LEU A 143 -10.92 -15.51 1.64
CA LEU A 143 -11.80 -16.37 0.82
C LEU A 143 -13.24 -15.88 0.84
N GLY A 144 -13.90 -15.90 -0.32
CA GLY A 144 -15.26 -15.43 -0.51
C GLY A 144 -15.38 -14.30 -1.53
N GLU A 145 -16.57 -13.70 -1.55
CA GLU A 145 -16.90 -12.59 -2.43
C GLU A 145 -16.78 -11.25 -1.67
N TRP A 146 -16.19 -10.27 -2.35
CA TRP A 146 -16.01 -8.90 -1.89
C TRP A 146 -16.59 -7.95 -2.92
N LEU A 147 -17.41 -7.01 -2.46
CA LEU A 147 -18.01 -5.95 -3.27
C LEU A 147 -17.53 -4.60 -2.75
N GLY A 148 -17.12 -3.71 -3.65
CA GLY A 148 -16.53 -2.45 -3.23
C GLY A 148 -16.61 -1.35 -4.25
N GLU A 149 -16.09 -0.20 -3.86
CA GLU A 149 -15.95 0.98 -4.70
C GLU A 149 -14.48 1.38 -4.77
N ALA A 150 -14.06 1.87 -5.93
CA ALA A 150 -12.71 2.34 -6.17
C ALA A 150 -12.71 3.80 -6.61
N VAL A 151 -11.69 4.52 -6.17
CA VAL A 151 -11.39 5.89 -6.61
C VAL A 151 -9.99 5.91 -7.19
N THR A 152 -9.85 6.36 -8.43
CA THR A 152 -8.54 6.57 -9.07
C THR A 152 -8.27 8.07 -9.21
N ILE A 153 -7.12 8.52 -8.70
CA ILE A 153 -6.62 9.89 -8.81
C ILE A 153 -5.31 9.95 -9.61
N TYR A 154 -5.04 11.11 -10.19
CA TYR A 154 -4.00 11.28 -11.21
C TYR A 154 -2.96 12.35 -10.81
N PRO A 155 -1.66 12.15 -11.14
CA PRO A 155 -0.61 13.12 -10.82
C PRO A 155 -0.75 14.48 -11.51
N ASP A 156 -1.50 14.54 -12.62
CA ASP A 156 -1.83 15.77 -13.36
C ASP A 156 -3.05 16.51 -12.78
N TRP A 157 -3.65 15.98 -11.71
CA TRP A 157 -4.87 16.48 -11.06
C TRP A 157 -6.10 16.52 -11.96
N SER A 158 -6.14 15.64 -12.96
CA SER A 158 -7.38 15.32 -13.68
C SER A 158 -8.47 14.83 -12.72
N SER A 159 -9.73 14.94 -13.15
CA SER A 159 -10.87 14.53 -12.34
C SER A 159 -10.76 13.06 -11.93
N PRO A 160 -11.07 12.70 -10.67
CA PRO A 160 -11.03 11.32 -10.23
C PRO A 160 -12.05 10.45 -10.96
N ASP A 161 -11.67 9.20 -11.22
CA ASP A 161 -12.60 8.17 -11.68
C ASP A 161 -13.17 7.39 -10.50
N HIS A 162 -14.44 7.04 -10.59
CA HIS A 162 -15.18 6.27 -9.59
C HIS A 162 -15.83 5.06 -10.26
N TYR A 163 -15.66 3.87 -9.68
CA TYR A 163 -16.21 2.64 -10.23
C TYR A 163 -16.34 1.54 -9.18
N SER A 164 -17.34 0.69 -9.37
CA SER A 164 -17.53 -0.50 -8.55
C SER A 164 -16.50 -1.58 -8.88
N THR A 165 -16.17 -2.37 -7.86
CA THR A 165 -15.28 -3.52 -7.95
C THR A 165 -15.95 -4.76 -7.36
N LYS A 166 -15.64 -5.92 -7.92
CA LYS A 166 -16.01 -7.22 -7.36
C LYS A 166 -14.80 -8.12 -7.35
N LEU A 167 -14.46 -8.68 -6.21
CA LEU A 167 -13.36 -9.62 -6.03
C LEU A 167 -13.93 -10.94 -5.49
N ASN A 168 -13.65 -12.04 -6.18
CA ASN A 168 -13.95 -13.38 -5.68
C ASN A 168 -12.66 -14.17 -5.52
N LEU A 169 -12.48 -14.76 -4.34
CA LEU A 169 -11.32 -15.55 -3.96
C LEU A 169 -11.79 -16.94 -3.50
N GLN A 170 -11.32 -17.99 -4.16
CA GLN A 170 -11.69 -19.36 -3.85
C GLN A 170 -10.51 -20.30 -4.04
N LEU A 171 -10.51 -21.43 -3.34
CA LEU A 171 -9.54 -22.51 -3.55
C LEU A 171 -10.05 -23.48 -4.62
N ASP A 172 -9.16 -23.92 -5.50
CA ASP A 172 -9.45 -25.03 -6.40
C ASP A 172 -9.28 -26.39 -5.69
N ASN A 173 -9.61 -27.48 -6.39
CA ASN A 173 -9.51 -28.85 -5.85
C ASN A 173 -8.07 -29.27 -5.50
N HIS A 174 -7.06 -28.52 -5.92
CA HIS A 174 -5.64 -28.76 -5.64
C HIS A 174 -5.09 -27.78 -4.60
N GLY A 175 -5.95 -26.98 -3.95
CA GLY A 175 -5.54 -25.99 -2.95
C GLY A 175 -4.86 -24.74 -3.54
N ARG A 176 -4.99 -24.50 -4.84
CA ARG A 176 -4.50 -23.25 -5.47
C ARG A 176 -5.54 -22.15 -5.29
N LEU A 177 -5.08 -20.91 -5.12
CA LEU A 177 -5.98 -19.76 -5.07
C LEU A 177 -6.42 -19.37 -6.48
N ILE A 178 -7.72 -19.33 -6.71
CA ILE A 178 -8.33 -18.69 -7.88
C ILE A 178 -8.82 -17.31 -7.44
N GLN A 179 -8.34 -16.28 -8.14
CA GLN A 179 -8.76 -14.90 -7.98
C GLN A 179 -9.50 -14.44 -9.22
N SER A 180 -10.68 -13.86 -9.05
CA SER A 180 -11.43 -13.17 -10.10
C SER A 180 -11.72 -11.74 -9.66
N LEU A 181 -11.08 -10.77 -10.30
CA LEU A 181 -11.26 -9.34 -10.02
C LEU A 181 -11.95 -8.66 -11.20
N THR A 182 -13.10 -8.06 -10.94
CA THR A 182 -13.89 -7.27 -11.89
C THR A 182 -13.82 -5.78 -11.53
N PHE A 183 -13.48 -4.93 -12.50
CA PHE A 183 -13.45 -3.47 -12.39
C PHE A 183 -13.60 -2.85 -13.79
N ASN A 184 -14.31 -1.72 -13.92
CA ASN A 184 -14.53 -1.05 -15.22
C ASN A 184 -14.98 -2.00 -16.35
N GLU A 185 -15.96 -2.87 -16.05
CA GLU A 185 -16.48 -3.90 -16.98
C GLU A 185 -15.46 -4.94 -17.46
N ARG A 186 -14.23 -4.91 -16.94
CA ARG A 186 -13.18 -5.88 -17.22
C ARG A 186 -13.10 -6.88 -16.09
N THR A 187 -12.89 -8.14 -16.42
CA THR A 187 -12.62 -9.19 -15.43
C THR A 187 -11.27 -9.81 -15.72
N ILE A 188 -10.44 -9.89 -14.69
CA ILE A 188 -9.15 -10.59 -14.72
C ILE A 188 -9.27 -11.78 -13.80
N THR A 189 -8.97 -12.97 -14.32
CA THR A 189 -8.88 -14.19 -13.54
C THR A 189 -7.44 -14.65 -13.49
N SER A 190 -6.94 -14.92 -12.29
CA SER A 190 -5.60 -15.44 -12.07
C SER A 190 -5.64 -16.63 -11.11
N THR A 191 -4.66 -17.52 -11.24
CA THR A 191 -4.48 -18.64 -10.31
C THR A 191 -3.09 -18.59 -9.72
N GLY A 192 -3.00 -18.68 -8.39
CA GLY A 192 -1.75 -18.62 -7.65
C GLY A 192 -1.48 -19.88 -6.84
N THR A 193 -0.21 -20.20 -6.65
CA THR A 193 0.23 -21.27 -5.73
C THR A 193 0.45 -20.67 -4.34
N ILE A 194 -0.04 -21.35 -3.31
CA ILE A 194 0.09 -20.91 -1.91
C ILE A 194 1.25 -21.65 -1.26
N ASN A 195 2.22 -20.91 -0.72
CA ASN A 195 3.37 -21.43 -0.01
C ASN A 195 3.51 -20.66 1.33
N GLY A 196 2.86 -21.17 2.38
CA GLY A 196 2.80 -20.48 3.67
C GLY A 196 2.08 -19.13 3.54
N SER A 197 2.78 -18.04 3.86
CA SER A 197 2.28 -16.67 3.75
C SER A 197 2.46 -16.04 2.37
N ILE A 198 2.96 -16.78 1.38
CA ILE A 198 3.22 -16.29 0.02
C ILE A 198 2.25 -16.90 -0.98
N ILE A 199 1.67 -16.07 -1.84
CA ILE A 199 0.87 -16.49 -2.99
C ILE A 199 1.63 -16.07 -4.25
N ASN A 200 2.00 -17.02 -5.09
CA ASN A 200 2.70 -16.74 -6.35
C ASN A 200 1.75 -16.88 -7.53
N PHE A 201 1.53 -15.79 -8.26
CA PHE A 201 0.81 -15.75 -9.53
C PHE A 201 1.82 -15.81 -10.67
N ASP A 202 2.00 -17.01 -11.22
CA ASP A 202 3.06 -17.37 -12.17
C ASP A 202 2.54 -17.75 -13.57
N GLN A 203 1.23 -17.61 -13.81
CA GLN A 203 0.59 -17.93 -15.09
C GLN A 203 1.22 -17.20 -16.28
N ASN A 204 1.75 -15.99 -16.06
CA ASN A 204 2.57 -15.29 -17.04
C ASN A 204 4.05 -15.34 -16.61
N PRO A 205 4.91 -16.14 -17.27
CA PRO A 205 6.33 -16.22 -16.94
C PRO A 205 7.08 -14.89 -17.04
N GLN A 206 6.57 -13.94 -17.84
CA GLN A 206 7.18 -12.62 -18.01
C GLN A 206 6.69 -11.59 -16.99
N LYS A 207 5.61 -11.88 -16.25
CA LYS A 207 4.98 -10.97 -15.28
C LYS A 207 4.52 -11.74 -14.05
N GLN A 208 5.51 -12.24 -13.31
CA GLN A 208 5.27 -12.93 -12.04
C GLN A 208 5.02 -11.92 -10.93
N VAL A 209 3.93 -12.14 -10.21
CA VAL A 209 3.50 -11.31 -9.08
C VAL A 209 3.40 -12.19 -7.85
N GLN A 210 3.91 -11.72 -6.72
CA GLN A 210 3.69 -12.33 -5.42
C GLN A 210 2.72 -11.50 -4.59
N VAL A 211 1.98 -12.17 -3.72
CA VAL A 211 1.28 -11.57 -2.58
C VAL A 211 1.88 -12.14 -1.31
N LEU A 212 2.35 -11.28 -0.42
CA LEU A 212 2.71 -11.68 0.94
C LEU A 212 1.60 -11.29 1.90
N LEU A 213 1.21 -12.24 2.74
CA LEU A 213 0.35 -12.02 3.88
C LEU A 213 1.22 -11.63 5.08
N LEU A 214 0.87 -10.53 5.73
CA LEU A 214 1.67 -9.87 6.75
C LEU A 214 0.87 -9.66 8.05
N PRO A 215 1.54 -9.30 9.16
CA PRO A 215 0.87 -8.89 10.39
C PRO A 215 -0.14 -7.76 10.21
N ASP A 216 -1.03 -7.58 11.18
CA ASP A 216 -2.02 -6.49 11.23
C ASP A 216 -2.99 -6.47 10.05
N GLY A 217 -3.38 -7.65 9.56
CA GLY A 217 -4.29 -7.80 8.41
C GLY A 217 -3.70 -7.29 7.09
N ALA A 218 -2.38 -7.05 7.02
CA ALA A 218 -1.75 -6.48 5.83
C ALA A 218 -1.49 -7.53 4.75
N SER A 219 -1.54 -7.08 3.50
CA SER A 219 -0.96 -7.79 2.36
C SER A 219 -0.14 -6.85 1.51
N VAL A 220 0.92 -7.34 0.89
CA VAL A 220 1.64 -6.62 -0.17
C VAL A 220 1.63 -7.45 -1.44
N THR A 221 1.22 -6.81 -2.53
CA THR A 221 1.29 -7.36 -3.88
C THR A 221 2.38 -6.65 -4.66
N SER A 222 3.32 -7.42 -5.18
CA SER A 222 4.51 -6.89 -5.84
C SER A 222 4.93 -7.78 -7.02
N PRO A 223 5.46 -7.21 -8.12
CA PRO A 223 6.20 -8.01 -9.08
C PRO A 223 7.42 -8.65 -8.41
N LEU A 224 7.82 -9.85 -8.83
CA LEU A 224 9.09 -10.44 -8.37
C LEU A 224 10.30 -9.63 -8.87
N GLN A 225 10.18 -9.13 -10.10
CA GLN A 225 11.16 -8.27 -10.74
C GLN A 225 10.45 -7.21 -11.58
N VAL A 226 10.79 -5.93 -11.37
CA VAL A 226 10.35 -4.85 -12.25
C VAL A 226 11.14 -4.89 -13.56
N GLN A 227 10.42 -4.81 -14.68
CA GLN A 227 11.00 -4.85 -16.02
C GLN A 227 10.70 -3.55 -16.76
N LEU A 228 11.69 -3.07 -17.51
CA LEU A 228 11.50 -1.95 -18.42
C LEU A 228 10.53 -2.33 -19.54
N ARG A 229 9.80 -1.34 -20.09
CA ARG A 229 8.87 -1.52 -21.22
C ARG A 229 7.66 -2.41 -20.90
N GLN A 230 7.34 -2.58 -19.62
CA GLN A 230 6.13 -3.27 -19.17
C GLN A 230 5.39 -2.41 -18.14
N PRO A 231 4.05 -2.36 -18.20
CA PRO A 231 3.28 -1.71 -17.16
C PRO A 231 3.38 -2.52 -15.86
N LEU A 232 3.55 -1.83 -14.75
CA LEU A 232 3.65 -2.43 -13.42
C LEU A 232 2.76 -1.70 -12.43
N PHE A 233 2.50 -2.36 -11.31
CA PHE A 233 1.80 -1.77 -10.19
C PHE A 233 2.45 -2.22 -8.88
N LEU A 234 2.32 -1.37 -7.86
CA LEU A 234 2.64 -1.70 -6.48
C LEU A 234 1.35 -1.63 -5.69
N GLU A 235 1.04 -2.66 -4.91
CA GLU A 235 -0.21 -2.71 -4.15
C GLU A 235 0.00 -3.10 -2.69
N VAL A 236 -0.78 -2.46 -1.82
CA VAL A 236 -0.96 -2.83 -0.41
C VAL A 236 -2.44 -3.13 -0.18
N GLY A 237 -2.72 -4.12 0.65
CA GLY A 237 -4.05 -4.39 1.17
C GLY A 237 -4.05 -4.36 2.70
N TRP A 238 -5.17 -4.00 3.28
CA TRP A 238 -5.40 -4.03 4.72
C TRP A 238 -6.81 -4.54 5.02
N LEU A 239 -6.88 -5.70 5.67
CA LEU A 239 -8.10 -6.22 6.25
C LEU A 239 -8.35 -5.51 7.59
N ILE A 240 -9.12 -4.42 7.52
CA ILE A 240 -9.39 -3.52 8.66
C ILE A 240 -10.30 -4.22 9.67
N GLN A 241 -11.30 -4.95 9.17
CA GLN A 241 -12.21 -5.80 9.92
C GLN A 241 -12.47 -7.08 9.12
N PRO A 242 -13.00 -8.18 9.71
CA PRO A 242 -13.23 -9.43 8.99
C PRO A 242 -14.09 -9.30 7.72
N HIS A 243 -14.89 -8.25 7.63
CA HIS A 243 -15.77 -7.96 6.50
C HIS A 243 -15.45 -6.62 5.81
N LEU A 244 -14.37 -5.92 6.18
CA LEU A 244 -13.99 -4.62 5.61
C LEU A 244 -12.50 -4.62 5.24
N ARG A 245 -12.22 -4.40 3.96
CA ARG A 245 -10.88 -4.38 3.42
C ARG A 245 -10.64 -3.14 2.58
N GLN A 246 -9.42 -2.62 2.64
CA GLN A 246 -8.94 -1.62 1.69
C GLN A 246 -7.76 -2.15 0.88
N ARG A 247 -7.64 -1.68 -0.35
CA ARG A 247 -6.46 -1.87 -1.19
C ARG A 247 -6.04 -0.56 -1.82
N MET A 248 -4.75 -0.33 -1.92
CA MET A 248 -4.21 0.81 -2.64
C MET A 248 -3.24 0.33 -3.70
N ILE A 249 -3.38 0.87 -4.92
CA ILE A 249 -2.63 0.45 -6.10
C ILE A 249 -1.99 1.69 -6.73
N ARG A 250 -0.65 1.72 -6.76
CA ARG A 250 0.15 2.72 -7.47
C ARG A 250 0.52 2.16 -8.84
N SER A 251 0.08 2.80 -9.92
CA SER A 251 0.17 2.26 -11.29
C SER A 251 1.16 3.03 -12.16
N TYR A 252 1.93 2.28 -12.95
CA TYR A 252 2.89 2.81 -13.91
C TYR A 252 2.61 2.27 -15.30
N ASN A 253 2.82 3.11 -16.32
CA ASN A 253 2.69 2.68 -17.71
C ASN A 253 3.91 1.87 -18.19
N ASP A 254 3.89 1.42 -19.44
CA ASP A 254 4.98 0.67 -20.07
C ASP A 254 6.29 1.48 -20.20
N LYS A 255 6.22 2.81 -20.23
CA LYS A 255 7.39 3.69 -20.19
C LYS A 255 7.97 3.84 -18.78
N GLY A 256 7.35 3.24 -17.77
CA GLY A 256 7.76 3.36 -16.37
C GLY A 256 7.35 4.67 -15.71
N GLU A 257 6.49 5.47 -16.33
CA GLU A 257 5.98 6.72 -15.76
C GLU A 257 4.85 6.40 -14.77
N TRP A 258 4.84 7.07 -13.61
CA TRP A 258 3.73 6.97 -12.67
C TRP A 258 2.50 7.66 -13.27
N VAL A 259 1.39 6.92 -13.41
CA VAL A 259 0.20 7.42 -14.10
C VAL A 259 -1.01 7.61 -13.18
N SER A 260 -1.14 6.82 -12.11
CA SER A 260 -2.31 6.93 -11.23
C SER A 260 -2.12 6.28 -9.86
N LEU A 261 -3.02 6.62 -8.95
CA LEU A 261 -3.17 5.98 -7.65
C LEU A 261 -4.64 5.61 -7.44
N THR A 262 -4.90 4.35 -7.09
CA THR A 262 -6.26 3.84 -6.86
C THR A 262 -6.42 3.40 -5.42
N LEU A 263 -7.51 3.78 -4.77
CA LEU A 263 -7.95 3.27 -3.47
C LEU A 263 -9.25 2.51 -3.66
N VAL A 264 -9.26 1.26 -3.22
CA VAL A 264 -10.45 0.39 -3.20
C VAL A 264 -10.86 0.21 -1.74
N THR A 265 -12.16 0.34 -1.46
CA THR A 265 -12.77 -0.10 -0.20
C THR A 265 -13.83 -1.14 -0.53
N GLU A 266 -13.69 -2.34 0.03
CA GLU A 266 -14.51 -3.50 -0.29
C GLU A 266 -15.01 -4.20 0.98
N GLU A 267 -16.25 -4.69 0.92
CA GLU A 267 -16.93 -5.40 1.98
C GLU A 267 -17.20 -6.85 1.57
N LYS A 268 -17.10 -7.77 2.54
CA LYS A 268 -17.34 -9.19 2.32
C LYS A 268 -18.84 -9.48 2.30
N VAL A 269 -19.29 -10.32 1.35
CA VAL A 269 -20.68 -10.75 1.17
C VAL A 269 -21.02 -11.94 2.06
#